data_AF-A0A522NDH5-F1
#
_entry.id   AF-A0A522NDH5-F1
#
_cell.length_a   1.000
_cell.length_b   1.000
_cell.length_c   1.000
_cell.angle_alpha   90.00
_cell.angle_beta   90.00
_cell.angle_gamma   90.00
#
_symmetry.space_group_name_H-M   'P 1'
#
loop_
_entity.id
_entity.type
_entity.pdbx_description
1 polymer ?
#
loop_
_entity_poly.entity_id
_entity_poly.type
_entity_poly.pdbx_seq_one_letter_code
_entity_poly.pdbx_strand_id
1 'polypeptide(L)'
;MTDYIQAWQCIGCGKIEAPQTCIGVCQDRKILMVGKDDYERALAAARDLQRQLHGAHALLSQLAWSVPREGQWEPSYRALQARARELLATLAPIDIEPAGD
;
A
#
# COMPACT_ATOMS: atom_id res chain seq x y z
N MET A 1 11.42 6.59 -8.91
CA MET A 1 10.99 6.33 -10.30
C MET A 1 11.21 4.85 -10.55
N THR A 2 10.14 4.08 -10.73
CA THR A 2 10.24 2.63 -10.96
C THR A 2 10.41 2.39 -12.44
N ASP A 3 11.59 1.91 -12.84
CA ASP A 3 11.87 1.65 -14.25
C ASP A 3 11.32 0.28 -14.64
N TYR A 4 10.35 0.30 -15.56
CA TYR A 4 9.79 -0.92 -16.11
C TYR A 4 10.67 -1.47 -17.21
N ILE A 5 11.00 -2.76 -17.10
CA ILE A 5 11.72 -3.50 -18.13
C ILE A 5 10.69 -4.28 -18.95
N GLN A 6 10.77 -4.14 -20.27
CA GLN A 6 9.92 -4.90 -21.18
C GLN A 6 10.50 -6.30 -21.39
N ALA A 7 9.64 -7.32 -21.31
CA ALA A 7 9.98 -8.70 -21.63
C ALA A 7 8.85 -9.39 -22.40
N TRP A 8 9.15 -10.56 -22.97
CA TRP A 8 8.17 -11.41 -23.64
C TRP A 8 7.91 -12.65 -22.79
N GLN A 9 6.62 -12.97 -22.59
CA GLN A 9 6.20 -14.14 -21.84
C GLN A 9 5.34 -15.05 -22.73
N CYS A 10 5.72 -16.33 -22.83
CA CYS A 10 4.91 -17.34 -23.49
C CYS A 10 3.58 -17.56 -22.75
N ILE A 11 2.45 -17.46 -23.43
CA ILE A 11 1.13 -17.67 -22.80
C ILE A 11 0.82 -19.15 -22.51
N GLY A 12 1.59 -20.09 -23.07
CA GLY A 12 1.43 -21.52 -22.82
C GLY A 12 2.20 -22.01 -21.59
N CYS A 13 3.50 -21.72 -21.51
CA CYS A 13 4.38 -22.25 -20.46
C CYS A 13 4.94 -21.18 -19.49
N GLY A 14 4.68 -19.89 -19.73
CA GLY A 14 5.11 -18.81 -18.85
C GLY A 14 6.60 -18.45 -18.92
N LYS A 15 7.38 -19.08 -19.82
CA LYS A 15 8.80 -18.77 -20.05
C LYS A 15 8.98 -17.29 -20.37
N ILE A 16 9.95 -16.66 -19.72
CA ILE A 16 10.34 -15.26 -19.96
C ILE A 16 11.61 -15.27 -20.79
N GLU A 17 11.60 -14.59 -21.93
CA GLU A 17 12.77 -14.46 -22.80
C GLU A 17 13.27 -13.02 -22.85
N ALA A 18 14.58 -12.86 -23.06
CA ALA A 18 15.17 -11.58 -23.41
C ALA A 18 14.58 -11.08 -24.75
N PRO A 19 14.59 -9.77 -25.03
CA PRO A 19 14.10 -9.26 -26.31
C PRO A 19 14.84 -9.92 -27.48
N GLN A 20 14.16 -10.73 -28.27
CA GLN A 20 14.66 -11.35 -29.49
C GLN A 20 13.63 -11.14 -30.61
N THR A 21 14.07 -11.22 -31.87
CA THR A 21 13.17 -11.14 -33.02
C THR A 21 12.26 -12.36 -33.03
N CYS A 22 10.96 -12.14 -32.79
CA CYS A 22 9.96 -13.20 -32.84
C CYS A 22 9.85 -13.76 -34.26
N ILE A 23 10.05 -15.07 -34.42
CA ILE A 23 9.89 -15.79 -35.71
C ILE A 23 8.46 -16.29 -35.94
N GLY A 24 7.49 -15.87 -35.11
CA GLY A 24 6.06 -16.10 -35.34
C GLY A 24 5.54 -17.50 -34.96
N VAL A 25 6.31 -18.29 -34.22
CA VAL A 25 5.89 -19.63 -33.76
C VAL A 25 5.37 -19.61 -32.31
N CYS A 26 5.79 -18.61 -31.52
CA CYS A 26 5.41 -18.46 -30.12
C CYS A 26 4.17 -17.57 -29.97
N GLN A 27 3.23 -17.95 -29.10
CA GLN A 27 2.12 -17.09 -28.67
C GLN A 27 2.56 -16.21 -27.49
N ASP A 28 3.59 -15.38 -27.68
CA ASP A 28 4.15 -14.58 -26.59
C ASP A 28 3.36 -13.27 -26.40
N ARG A 29 3.18 -12.85 -25.15
CA ARG A 29 2.63 -11.54 -24.79
C ARG A 29 3.73 -10.64 -24.23
N LYS A 30 3.66 -9.36 -24.57
CA LYS A 30 4.51 -8.33 -23.95
C LYS A 30 4.11 -8.16 -22.49
N ILE A 31 5.09 -8.18 -21.60
CA ILE A 31 4.91 -7.92 -20.17
C ILE A 31 5.84 -6.79 -19.71
N LEU A 32 5.47 -6.18 -18.59
CA LEU A 32 6.32 -5.23 -17.87
C LEU A 32 6.81 -5.91 -16.59
N MET A 33 8.11 -5.83 -16.36
CA MET A 33 8.77 -6.33 -15.18
C MET A 33 9.35 -5.15 -14.39
N VAL A 34 9.45 -5.34 -13.10
CA VAL A 34 10.09 -4.40 -12.17
C VAL A 34 11.21 -5.14 -11.43
N GLY A 35 12.25 -4.42 -11.04
CA GLY A 35 13.29 -4.97 -10.19
C GLY A 35 12.71 -5.53 -8.89
N LYS A 36 13.29 -6.63 -8.40
CA LYS A 36 12.84 -7.26 -7.15
C LYS A 36 12.83 -6.25 -5.99
N ASP A 37 13.89 -5.47 -5.86
CA ASP A 37 14.04 -4.54 -4.73
C ASP A 37 13.00 -3.40 -4.79
N ASP A 38 12.65 -2.93 -5.99
CA ASP A 38 11.56 -1.96 -6.20
C ASP A 38 10.21 -2.54 -5.80
N TYR A 39 9.93 -3.78 -6.20
CA TYR A 39 8.72 -4.50 -5.82
C TYR A 39 8.64 -4.69 -4.29
N GLU A 40 9.73 -5.12 -3.65
CA GLU A 40 9.78 -5.34 -2.21
C GLU A 40 9.61 -4.03 -1.43
N ARG A 41 10.22 -2.92 -1.89
CA ARG A 41 9.99 -1.58 -1.34
C ARG A 41 8.53 -1.15 -1.45
N ALA A 42 7.92 -1.31 -2.62
CA ALA A 42 6.52 -0.97 -2.83
C ALA A 42 5.60 -1.82 -1.94
N LEU A 43 5.90 -3.12 -1.78
CA LEU A 43 5.14 -4.03 -0.93
C LEU A 43 5.27 -3.67 0.56
N ALA A 44 6.47 -3.28 1.01
CA ALA A 44 6.68 -2.80 2.37
C ALA A 44 5.88 -1.51 2.64
N ALA A 45 5.98 -0.53 1.74
CA ALA A 45 5.21 0.72 1.84
C ALA A 45 3.69 0.47 1.86
N ALA A 46 3.19 -0.42 1.01
CA ALA A 46 1.78 -0.79 0.98
C ALA A 46 1.32 -1.44 2.30
N ARG A 47 2.12 -2.35 2.86
CA ARG A 47 1.84 -2.97 4.17
C ARG A 47 1.84 -1.94 5.30
N ASP A 48 2.73 -0.97 5.26
CA ASP A 48 2.82 0.09 6.25
C ASP A 48 1.57 0.98 6.20
N LEU A 49 1.17 1.40 4.99
CA LEU A 49 -0.05 2.16 4.78
C LEU A 49 -1.31 1.38 5.22
N GLN A 50 -1.38 0.08 4.93
CA GLN A 50 -2.49 -0.77 5.39
C GLN A 50 -2.57 -0.83 6.93
N ARG A 51 -1.44 -0.95 7.63
CA ARG A 51 -1.42 -0.93 9.10
C ARG A 51 -1.90 0.42 9.65
N GLN A 52 -1.45 1.52 9.04
CA GLN A 52 -1.86 2.87 9.38
C GLN A 52 -3.38 3.08 9.17
N LEU A 53 -3.92 2.66 8.02
CA LEU A 53 -5.35 2.74 7.71
C LEU A 53 -6.20 1.91 8.67
N HIS A 54 -5.77 0.69 9.01
CA HIS A 54 -6.47 -0.12 10.01
C HIS A 54 -6.48 0.55 11.39
N GLY A 55 -5.36 1.15 11.81
CA GLY A 55 -5.29 1.91 13.06
C GLY A 55 -6.24 3.10 13.09
N ALA A 56 -6.28 3.88 12.00
CA ALA A 56 -7.16 5.03 11.86
C ALA A 56 -8.64 4.61 11.83
N HIS A 57 -8.99 3.59 11.05
CA HIS A 57 -10.35 3.05 11.00
C HIS A 57 -10.82 2.56 12.37
N ALA A 58 -9.97 1.86 13.13
CA ALA A 58 -10.31 1.39 14.46
C ALA A 58 -10.58 2.54 15.44
N LEU A 59 -9.76 3.60 15.41
CA LEU A 59 -9.95 4.80 16.24
C LEU A 59 -11.25 5.54 15.87
N LEU A 60 -11.50 5.76 14.57
CA LEU A 60 -12.72 6.40 14.08
C LEU A 60 -13.97 5.61 14.44
N SER A 61 -13.91 4.28 14.32
CA SER A 61 -15.01 3.39 14.73
C SER A 61 -15.27 3.50 16.22
N GLN A 62 -14.22 3.55 17.05
CA GLN A 62 -14.37 3.73 18.50
C GLN A 62 -15.00 5.08 18.82
N LEU A 63 -14.53 6.16 18.19
CA LEU A 63 -15.09 7.50 18.39
C LEU A 63 -16.57 7.58 17.97
N ALA A 64 -16.91 7.05 16.81
CA ALA A 64 -18.26 7.15 16.25
C ALA A 64 -19.31 6.36 17.05
N TRP A 65 -18.92 5.22 17.61
CA TRP A 65 -19.86 4.27 18.21
C TRP A 65 -19.74 4.12 19.73
N SER A 66 -18.72 4.70 20.36
CA SER A 66 -18.61 4.65 21.83
C SER A 66 -19.64 5.55 22.49
N VAL A 67 -20.38 5.00 23.45
CA VAL A 67 -21.27 5.74 24.33
C VAL A 67 -20.76 5.57 25.77
N PRO A 68 -20.03 6.55 26.32
CA PRO A 68 -19.56 6.50 27.70
C PRO A 68 -20.72 6.43 28.69
N ARG A 69 -20.51 5.76 29.81
CA ARG A 69 -21.45 5.80 30.95
C ARG A 69 -21.47 7.20 31.56
N GLU A 70 -22.49 7.49 32.34
CA GLU A 70 -22.57 8.72 33.13
C GLU A 70 -21.30 8.91 33.97
N GLY A 71 -20.76 10.14 33.99
CA GLY A 71 -19.49 10.47 34.65
C GLY A 71 -18.22 10.02 33.92
N GLN A 72 -18.32 9.20 32.87
CA GLN A 72 -17.15 8.63 32.19
C GLN A 72 -16.74 9.36 30.90
N TRP A 73 -17.45 10.42 30.51
CA TRP A 73 -17.17 11.18 29.29
C TRP A 73 -15.74 11.72 29.22
N GLU A 74 -15.27 12.42 30.26
CA GLU A 74 -13.92 12.99 30.25
C GLU A 74 -12.82 11.91 30.25
N PRO A 75 -12.87 10.87 31.11
CA PRO A 75 -11.93 9.75 31.02
C PRO A 75 -11.91 9.07 29.64
N SER A 76 -13.08 8.80 29.06
CA SER A 76 -13.18 8.19 27.72
C SER A 76 -12.61 9.08 26.63
N TYR A 77 -12.87 10.38 26.68
CA TYR A 77 -12.33 11.35 25.73
C TYR A 77 -10.80 11.47 25.83
N ARG A 78 -10.25 11.53 27.05
CA ARG A 78 -8.79 11.59 27.25
C ARG A 78 -8.10 10.31 26.77
N ALA A 79 -8.71 9.14 26.96
CA ALA A 79 -8.19 7.88 26.42
C ALA A 79 -8.18 7.87 24.88
N LEU A 80 -9.25 8.35 24.25
CA LEU A 80 -9.31 8.51 22.78
C LEU A 80 -8.24 9.49 22.28
N GLN A 81 -8.03 10.62 22.96
CA GLN A 81 -6.97 11.57 22.61
C GLN A 81 -5.56 10.97 22.74
N ALA A 82 -5.28 10.21 23.80
CA ALA A 82 -3.99 9.56 23.98
C ALA A 82 -3.71 8.58 22.83
N ARG A 83 -4.67 7.71 22.53
CA ARG A 83 -4.60 6.76 21.41
C ARG A 83 -4.45 7.46 20.05
N ALA A 84 -5.13 8.59 19.86
CA ALA A 84 -5.01 9.40 18.65
C ALA A 84 -3.60 9.98 18.47
N ARG A 85 -3.00 10.49 19.55
CA ARG A 85 -1.63 11.03 19.52
C ARG A 85 -0.60 9.97 19.22
N GLU A 86 -0.73 8.79 19.83
CA GLU A 86 0.13 7.64 19.54
C GLU A 86 0.03 7.24 18.07
N LEU A 87 -1.19 7.14 17.53
CA LEU A 87 -1.40 6.82 16.12
C LEU A 87 -0.77 7.89 15.22
N LEU A 88 -1.02 9.18 15.48
CA LEU A 88 -0.45 10.29 14.72
C LEU A 88 1.09 10.33 14.75
N ALA A 89 1.72 9.89 15.83
CA ALA A 89 3.18 9.78 15.90
C ALA A 89 3.75 8.67 14.99
N THR A 90 2.92 7.67 14.65
CA THR A 90 3.30 6.57 13.73
C THR A 90 2.89 6.81 12.29
N LEU A 91 1.93 7.71 12.06
CA LEU A 91 1.53 8.15 10.72
C LEU A 91 2.62 9.07 10.19
N ALA A 92 3.35 8.64 9.17
CA ALA A 92 4.18 9.57 8.41
C ALA A 92 3.27 10.66 7.81
N PRO A 93 3.73 11.93 7.73
CA PRO A 93 3.06 12.92 6.92
C PRO A 93 2.85 12.33 5.53
N ILE A 94 1.60 12.32 5.05
CA ILE A 94 1.34 11.96 3.66
C ILE A 94 1.78 13.17 2.84
N ASP A 95 3.02 13.13 2.34
CA ASP A 95 3.44 14.03 1.29
C ASP A 95 2.70 13.60 0.02
N ILE A 96 1.58 14.27 -0.25
CA ILE A 96 0.88 14.12 -1.53
C ILE A 96 1.71 14.90 -2.54
N GLU A 97 2.71 14.25 -3.16
CA GLU A 97 3.27 14.78 -4.39
C GLU A 97 2.13 14.85 -5.43
N PRO A 98 1.90 16.02 -6.07
CA PRO A 98 0.88 16.12 -7.10
C PRO A 98 1.20 15.12 -8.20
N ALA A 99 0.20 14.36 -8.63
CA ALA A 99 0.31 13.50 -9.81
C ALA A 99 0.80 14.37 -10.98
N GLY A 100 2.03 14.13 -11.41
CA GLY A 100 2.65 14.87 -12.51
C GLY A 100 1.83 14.70 -13.80
N ASP A 101 1.72 15.81 -14.54
CA ASP A 101 1.04 15.95 -15.84
C ASP A 101 1.49 14.92 -16.89
#